data_AF-A0AAX2TLW7-F1
#
_entry.id   AF-A0AAX2TLW7-F1
#
_cell.length_a   1.000
_cell.length_b   1.000
_cell.length_c   1.000
_cell.angle_alpha   90.00
_cell.angle_beta   90.00
_cell.angle_gamma   90.00
#
_symmetry.space_group_name_H-M   'P 1'
#
loop_
_entity.id
_entity.type
_entity.pdbx_description
1 polymer ?
#
loop_
_entity_poly.entity_id
_entity_poly.type
_entity_poly.pdbx_seq_one_letter_code
_entity_poly.pdbx_strand_id
1 'polypeptide(L)'
;MDARDFIKIGMSAERMLVVPPERTVGHFVPGMPMVYATPMMILDMEMASGDAIRGALQPGWVTVGTEVDIRHLAAALVGATV
;
A
#
# COMPACT_ATOMS: atom_id res chain seq x y z
N MET A 1 18.99 19.31 -8.27
CA MET A 1 19.04 18.06 -7.50
C MET A 1 17.99 17.15 -8.09
N ASP A 2 18.39 15.97 -8.54
CA ASP A 2 17.48 15.02 -9.18
C ASP A 2 17.15 13.89 -8.20
N ALA A 3 15.90 13.41 -8.15
CA ALA A 3 15.53 12.30 -7.28
C ALA A 3 16.34 11.02 -7.59
N ARG A 4 16.77 10.85 -8.84
CA ARG A 4 17.62 9.74 -9.31
C ARG A 4 19.02 9.73 -8.68
N ASP A 5 19.43 10.83 -8.06
CA ASP A 5 20.73 10.93 -7.38
C ASP A 5 20.75 10.11 -6.09
N PHE A 6 19.61 9.93 -5.41
CA PHE A 6 19.50 9.26 -4.11
C PHE A 6 18.48 8.12 -4.06
N ILE A 7 17.49 8.08 -4.95
CA ILE A 7 16.62 6.91 -5.13
C ILE A 7 17.32 5.93 -6.08
N LYS A 8 17.55 4.70 -5.60
CA LYS A 8 18.32 3.67 -6.33
C LYS A 8 17.48 2.42 -6.57
N ILE A 9 17.78 1.74 -7.68
CA ILE A 9 17.17 0.45 -8.03
C ILE A 9 17.44 -0.55 -6.90
N GLY A 10 16.40 -1.28 -6.50
CA GLY A 10 16.48 -2.30 -5.43
C GLY A 10 16.11 -1.80 -4.04
N MET A 11 15.78 -0.52 -3.86
CA MET A 11 15.15 -0.04 -2.63
C MET A 11 13.80 -0.72 -2.41
N SER A 12 13.54 -1.15 -1.18
CA SER A 12 12.35 -1.91 -0.82
C SER A 12 11.93 -1.60 0.61
N ALA A 13 10.63 -1.69 0.87
CA ALA A 13 10.07 -1.77 2.20
C ALA A 13 8.94 -2.80 2.22
N GLU A 14 8.66 -3.33 3.39
CA GLU A 14 7.57 -4.27 3.63
C GLU A 14 6.64 -3.68 4.68
N ARG A 15 5.34 -3.89 4.47
CA ARG A 15 4.31 -3.61 5.46
C ARG A 15 3.48 -4.88 5.57
N MET A 16 3.29 -5.35 6.79
CA MET A 16 2.41 -6.47 7.09
C MET A 16 1.26 -5.98 7.98
N LEU A 17 0.08 -6.56 7.78
CA LEU A 17 -1.05 -6.36 8.67
C LEU A 17 -1.89 -7.61 8.81
N VAL A 18 -2.58 -7.72 9.94
CA VAL A 18 -3.68 -8.67 10.10
C VAL A 18 -4.95 -7.97 9.65
N VAL A 19 -5.65 -8.48 8.64
CA VAL A 19 -6.80 -7.81 8.01
C VAL A 19 -7.86 -7.53 9.07
N PRO A 20 -8.09 -6.26 9.44
CA PRO A 20 -9.11 -5.92 10.40
C PRO A 20 -10.44 -5.69 9.67
N PRO A 21 -11.59 -5.73 10.37
CA PRO A 21 -12.90 -5.47 9.76
C PRO A 21 -12.96 -4.17 8.96
N GLU A 22 -12.32 -3.10 9.44
CA GLU A 22 -12.36 -1.76 8.85
C GLU A 22 -11.64 -1.65 7.51
N ARG A 23 -10.79 -2.63 7.15
CA ARG A 23 -10.12 -2.66 5.83
C ARG A 23 -10.82 -3.55 4.82
N THR A 24 -12.01 -4.06 5.15
CA THR A 24 -12.76 -4.94 4.25
C THR A 24 -13.71 -4.17 3.35
N VAL A 25 -14.04 -4.73 2.17
CA VAL A 25 -15.02 -4.10 1.27
C VAL A 25 -16.41 -4.03 1.91
N GLY A 26 -16.79 -5.04 2.70
CA GLY A 26 -18.05 -5.07 3.46
C GLY A 26 -18.19 -3.97 4.51
N HIS A 27 -17.08 -3.41 5.02
CA HIS A 27 -17.11 -2.26 5.92
C HIS A 27 -17.55 -0.97 5.20
N PHE A 28 -17.12 -0.78 3.95
CA PHE A 28 -17.42 0.43 3.18
C PHE A 28 -18.71 0.32 2.36
N VAL A 29 -19.04 -0.89 1.90
CA VAL A 29 -20.18 -1.13 1.00
C VAL A 29 -21.11 -2.17 1.65
N PRO A 30 -22.29 -1.74 2.14
CA PRO A 30 -23.25 -2.65 2.75
C PRO A 30 -23.62 -3.82 1.82
N GLY A 31 -23.60 -5.04 2.36
CA GLY A 31 -23.92 -6.27 1.62
C GLY A 31 -22.74 -6.92 0.88
N MET A 32 -21.56 -6.29 0.87
CA MET A 32 -20.33 -6.90 0.32
C MET A 32 -19.62 -7.80 1.34
N PRO A 33 -18.80 -8.76 0.90
CA PRO A 33 -18.13 -9.69 1.80
C PRO A 33 -17.05 -9.02 2.67
N MET A 34 -16.80 -9.58 3.86
CA MET A 34 -15.76 -9.13 4.79
C MET A 34 -14.37 -9.64 4.39
N VAL A 35 -13.91 -9.20 3.22
CA VAL A 35 -12.58 -9.50 2.66
C VAL A 35 -11.81 -8.21 2.40
N TYR A 36 -10.49 -8.28 2.50
CA TYR A 36 -9.59 -7.15 2.32
C TYR A 36 -9.90 -6.42 1.01
N ALA A 37 -10.17 -5.12 1.08
CA ALA A 37 -10.65 -4.37 -0.06
C ALA A 37 -9.50 -4.03 -1.02
N THR A 38 -9.73 -4.10 -2.33
CA THR A 38 -8.79 -3.59 -3.35
C THR A 38 -8.26 -2.18 -3.07
N PRO A 39 -9.10 -1.17 -2.71
CA PRO A 39 -8.57 0.15 -2.38
C PRO A 39 -7.65 0.15 -1.16
N MET A 40 -7.88 -0.74 -0.18
CA MET A 40 -7.03 -0.86 0.99
C MET A 40 -5.70 -1.55 0.66
N MET A 41 -5.72 -2.56 -0.21
CA MET A 41 -4.51 -3.17 -0.79
C MET A 41 -3.66 -2.12 -1.50
N ILE A 42 -4.26 -1.30 -2.35
CA ILE A 42 -3.57 -0.22 -3.06
C ILE A 42 -2.97 0.78 -2.07
N LEU A 43 -3.73 1.21 -1.05
CA LEU A 43 -3.22 2.12 -0.03
C LEU A 43 -1.98 1.55 0.67
N ASP A 44 -1.99 0.27 1.05
CA ASP A 44 -0.83 -0.33 1.72
C ASP A 44 0.38 -0.48 0.79
N MET A 45 0.16 -0.75 -0.51
CA MET A 45 1.21 -0.73 -1.53
C MET A 45 1.80 0.68 -1.72
N GLU A 46 0.97 1.73 -1.72
CA GLU A 46 1.42 3.13 -1.78
C GLU A 46 2.24 3.51 -0.54
N MET A 47 1.78 3.10 0.64
CA MET A 47 2.50 3.34 1.90
C MET A 47 3.85 2.61 1.92
N ALA A 48 3.90 1.35 1.48
CA ALA A 48 5.14 0.59 1.36
C ALA A 48 6.10 1.24 0.35
N SER A 49 5.58 1.73 -0.79
CA SER A 49 6.37 2.45 -1.79
C SER A 49 6.98 3.74 -1.22
N GLY A 50 6.19 4.50 -0.45
CA GLY A 50 6.69 5.68 0.25
C GLY A 50 7.74 5.35 1.32
N ASP A 51 7.49 4.29 2.12
CA ASP A 51 8.44 3.81 3.14
C ASP A 51 9.79 3.40 2.52
N ALA A 52 9.78 2.77 1.33
CA ALA A 52 10.97 2.31 0.63
C ALA A 52 11.97 3.44 0.29
N ILE A 53 11.47 4.67 0.08
CA ILE A 53 12.30 5.81 -0.34
C ILE A 53 12.36 6.94 0.69
N ARG A 54 11.51 6.95 1.73
CA ARG A 54 11.37 8.07 2.67
C ARG A 54 12.70 8.50 3.27
N GLY A 55 13.55 7.55 3.65
CA GLY A 55 14.86 7.82 4.27
C GLY A 55 15.89 8.46 3.32
N ALA A 56 15.66 8.41 2.01
CA ALA A 56 16.52 9.01 1.00
C ALA A 56 16.05 10.39 0.54
N LEU A 57 14.79 10.77 0.86
CA LEU A 57 14.23 12.05 0.45
C LEU A 57 14.95 13.22 1.13
N GLN A 58 15.04 14.34 0.42
CA GLN A 58 15.64 15.55 0.96
C GLN A 58 14.72 16.23 1.97
N PRO A 59 15.25 17.10 2.84
CA PRO A 59 14.44 17.95 3.69
C PRO A 59 13.39 18.73 2.87
N GLY A 60 12.12 18.61 3.27
CA GLY A 60 10.98 19.26 2.62
C GLY A 60 10.40 18.55 1.40
N TRP A 61 10.96 17.40 0.98
CA TRP A 61 10.43 16.63 -0.14
C TRP A 61 9.39 15.60 0.33
N VAL A 62 8.37 15.41 -0.50
CA VAL A 62 7.32 14.38 -0.36
C VAL A 62 7.01 13.77 -1.72
N THR A 63 6.30 12.64 -1.73
CA THR A 63 5.91 11.94 -2.96
C THR A 63 4.40 11.91 -3.15
N VAL A 64 3.96 11.83 -4.41
CA VAL A 64 2.56 11.63 -4.79
C VAL A 64 2.51 10.45 -5.77
N GLY A 65 1.64 9.48 -5.52
CA GLY A 65 1.38 8.39 -6.45
C GLY A 65 0.65 8.91 -7.69
N THR A 66 1.09 8.52 -8.88
CA THR A 66 0.47 8.95 -10.15
C THR A 66 -0.16 7.81 -10.94
N GLU A 67 0.24 6.56 -10.65
CA GLU A 67 -0.23 5.37 -11.36
C GLU A 67 -0.15 4.15 -10.46
N VAL A 68 -1.12 3.25 -10.59
CA VAL A 68 -1.12 1.92 -9.99
C VAL A 68 -1.63 0.93 -11.03
N ASP A 69 -0.93 -0.20 -11.21
CA ASP A 69 -1.35 -1.32 -12.04
C ASP A 69 -1.29 -2.60 -11.21
N ILE A 70 -2.45 -3.14 -10.87
CA ILE A 70 -2.57 -4.27 -9.95
C ILE A 70 -3.62 -5.28 -10.42
N ARG A 71 -3.48 -6.50 -9.92
CA ARG A 71 -4.50 -7.56 -10.03
C ARG A 71 -4.75 -8.13 -8.64
N HIS A 72 -6.00 -8.08 -8.19
CA HIS A 72 -6.41 -8.69 -6.93
C HIS A 72 -6.72 -10.18 -7.18
N LEU A 73 -5.77 -11.05 -6.87
CA LEU A 73 -5.80 -12.46 -7.34
C LEU A 73 -6.68 -13.38 -6.50
N ALA A 74 -6.76 -13.14 -5.19
CA ALA A 74 -7.54 -13.95 -4.26
C ALA A 74 -7.99 -13.08 -3.08
N ALA A 75 -9.10 -13.46 -2.45
CA ALA A 75 -9.61 -12.76 -1.29
C ALA A 75 -8.81 -13.12 -0.02
N ALA A 76 -8.47 -12.11 0.78
CA ALA A 76 -7.95 -12.29 2.14
C ALA A 76 -9.06 -12.00 3.16
N LEU A 77 -9.39 -12.98 4.00
CA LEU A 77 -10.43 -12.86 5.03
C LEU A 77 -9.93 -12.01 6.21
N VAL A 78 -10.86 -11.49 7.02
CA VAL A 78 -10.53 -10.91 8.33
C VAL A 78 -9.68 -11.90 9.14
N GLY A 79 -8.60 -11.41 9.74
CA GLY A 79 -7.66 -12.21 10.51
C GLY A 79 -6.53 -12.85 9.69
N ALA A 80 -6.59 -12.82 8.35
CA ALA A 80 -5.46 -13.21 7.52
C ALA A 80 -4.31 -12.19 7.65
N THR A 81 -3.07 -12.67 7.58
CA THR A 81 -1.89 -11.80 7.43
C THR A 81 -1.65 -11.53 5.96
N VAL A 82 -1.52 -10.26 5.61
CA VAL A 82 -1.15 -9.76 4.28
C VAL A 82 0.02 -8.81 4.38
#